data_AF-A0A382NSR7-F1
#
_entry.id   AF-A0A382NSR7-F1
#
_cell.length_a   1.000
_cell.length_b   1.000
_cell.length_c   1.000
_cell.angle_alpha   90.00
_cell.angle_beta   90.00
_cell.angle_gamma   90.00
#
_symmetry.space_group_name_H-M   'P 1'
#
loop_
_entity.id
_entity.type
_entity.pdbx_description
1 polymer ?
#
loop_
_entity_poly.entity_id
_entity_poly.type
_entity_poly.pdbx_seq_one_letter_code
_entity_poly.pdbx_strand_id
1 'polypeptide(L)'
;DSLKENAEEKVSNDMFKTANRKFPIQPPTTKEAYYYRSIFEEMFPSNEAVLTVEAGPSIACSSPVAFRWSKEFEKMDDPSGRAVGVHNQAVKPV
;
A
#
# COMPACT_ATOMS: atom_id res chain seq x y z
N ASP A 1 -13.33 2.47 2.88
CA ASP A 1 -12.04 1.81 3.20
C ASP A 1 -11.31 2.79 4.11
N SER A 2 -11.33 2.54 5.42
CA SER A 2 -10.91 3.56 6.39
C SER A 2 -9.39 3.83 6.37
N LEU A 3 -8.57 2.92 5.87
CA LEU A 3 -7.13 3.16 5.74
C LEU A 3 -6.83 4.15 4.62
N LYS A 4 -7.46 3.93 3.45
CA LYS A 4 -7.32 4.83 2.30
C LYS A 4 -7.85 6.22 2.63
N GLU A 5 -9.02 6.30 3.27
CA GLU A 5 -9.61 7.57 3.74
C GLU A 5 -8.67 8.31 4.69
N ASN A 6 -8.12 7.62 5.71
CA ASN A 6 -7.16 8.24 6.62
C ASN A 6 -5.86 8.68 5.90
N ALA A 7 -5.35 7.89 4.95
CA ALA A 7 -4.17 8.27 4.19
C ALA A 7 -4.40 9.50 3.31
N GLU A 8 -5.59 9.65 2.72
CA GLU A 8 -5.99 10.85 1.96
C GLU A 8 -6.00 12.11 2.82
N GLU A 9 -6.42 12.01 4.08
CA GLU A 9 -6.38 13.12 5.05
C GLU A 9 -4.95 13.48 5.48
N LYS A 10 -4.06 12.49 5.60
CA LYS A 10 -2.69 12.67 6.10
C LYS A 10 -1.69 13.06 5.02
N VAL A 11 -1.95 12.71 3.75
CA VAL A 11 -1.03 12.94 2.63
C VAL A 11 -1.67 13.87 1.62
N SER A 12 -1.24 15.13 1.63
CA SER A 12 -1.69 16.12 0.65
C SER A 12 -1.20 15.79 -0.77
N ASN A 13 -1.88 16.33 -1.78
CA ASN A 13 -1.46 16.18 -3.17
C ASN A 13 -0.05 16.73 -3.42
N ASP A 14 0.35 17.80 -2.74
CA ASP A 14 1.68 18.41 -2.92
C ASP A 14 2.79 17.60 -2.25
N MET A 15 2.51 16.99 -1.09
CA MET A 15 3.39 15.99 -0.51
C MET A 15 3.60 14.82 -1.48
N PHE A 16 2.51 14.30 -2.04
CA PHE A 16 2.56 13.14 -2.94
C PHE A 16 3.27 13.46 -4.27
N LYS A 17 3.07 14.66 -4.86
CA LYS A 17 3.80 15.11 -6.05
C LYS A 17 5.31 15.08 -5.87
N THR A 18 5.80 15.25 -4.64
CA THR A 18 7.23 15.26 -4.31
C THR A 18 7.72 13.94 -3.74
N ALA A 19 6.92 12.86 -3.79
CA ALA A 19 7.25 11.54 -3.26
C ALA A 19 8.58 11.00 -3.78
N ASN A 20 8.85 11.08 -5.08
CA ASN A 20 10.12 10.62 -5.68
C ASN A 20 11.36 11.38 -5.16
N ARG A 21 11.17 12.64 -4.75
CA ARG A 21 12.26 13.44 -4.17
C ARG A 21 12.47 13.12 -2.69
N LYS A 22 11.38 12.88 -1.95
CA LYS A 22 11.43 12.52 -0.53
C LYS A 22 11.95 11.09 -0.34
N PHE A 23 11.47 10.15 -1.15
CA PHE A 23 11.77 8.73 -1.07
C PHE A 23 12.48 8.28 -2.37
N PRO A 24 13.80 8.51 -2.49
CA PRO A 24 14.53 8.19 -3.72
C PRO A 24 14.63 6.67 -3.99
N ILE A 25 14.52 5.85 -2.94
CA ILE A 25 14.57 4.38 -3.03
C ILE A 25 13.15 3.84 -2.84
N GLN A 26 12.63 3.11 -3.82
CA GLN A 26 11.27 2.55 -3.83
C GLN A 26 10.19 3.61 -3.51
N PRO A 27 10.00 4.64 -4.36
CA PRO A 27 9.05 5.70 -4.09
C PRO A 27 7.61 5.14 -4.05
N PRO A 28 6.78 5.58 -3.09
CA PRO A 28 5.40 5.14 -2.97
C PRO A 28 4.56 5.64 -4.16
N THR A 29 3.72 4.77 -4.72
CA THR A 29 2.85 5.04 -5.87
C THR A 29 1.40 5.40 -5.49
N THR A 30 1.07 5.32 -4.20
CA THR A 30 -0.23 5.73 -3.65
C THR A 30 -0.03 6.55 -2.38
N LYS A 31 -1.03 7.34 -1.98
CA LYS A 31 -0.98 8.10 -0.72
C LYS A 31 -0.98 7.19 0.51
N GLU A 32 -1.66 6.05 0.42
CA GLU A 32 -1.61 5.02 1.45
C GLU A 32 -0.18 4.48 1.65
N ALA A 33 0.49 4.09 0.56
CA ALA A 33 1.89 3.68 0.59
C ALA A 33 2.82 4.80 1.08
N TYR A 34 2.54 6.06 0.73
CA TYR A 34 3.29 7.22 1.21
C TYR A 34 3.19 7.36 2.72
N TYR A 35 1.98 7.18 3.26
CA TYR A 35 1.74 7.27 4.69
C TYR A 35 2.50 6.17 5.44
N TYR A 36 2.40 4.92 4.98
CA TYR A 36 3.18 3.80 5.54
C TYR A 36 4.68 4.02 5.42
N ARG A 37 5.16 4.49 4.28
CA ARG A 37 6.58 4.76 4.07
C ARG A 37 7.10 5.87 4.99
N SER A 38 6.28 6.88 5.29
CA SER A 38 6.66 7.94 6.25
C SER A 38 6.80 7.39 7.67
N ILE A 39 5.90 6.50 8.10
CA ILE A 39 5.97 5.82 9.40
C ILE A 39 7.20 4.89 9.45
N PHE A 40 7.44 4.14 8.37
CA PHE A 40 8.60 3.25 8.27
C PHE A 40 9.91 4.02 8.40
N GLU A 41 10.07 5.16 7.71
CA GLU A 41 11.30 5.96 7.75
C GLU A 41 11.54 6.60 9.14
N GLU A 42 10.47 6.93 9.88
CA GLU A 42 10.57 7.40 11.26
C GLU A 42 11.11 6.31 12.20
N MET A 43 10.69 5.05 12.00
CA MET A 43 11.13 3.91 12.81
C MET A 43 12.48 3.33 12.36
N PHE A 44 12.77 3.38 11.06
CA PHE A 44 13.92 2.74 10.43
C PHE A 44 14.60 3.73 9.46
N PRO A 45 15.37 4.72 9.97
CA PRO A 45 16.00 5.77 9.16
C PRO A 45 17.28 5.26 8.46
N SER A 46 17.15 4.21 7.65
CA SER A 46 18.24 3.60 6.87
C SER A 46 17.78 3.24 5.47
N ASN A 47 18.65 3.51 4.49
CA ASN A 47 18.41 3.15 3.10
C ASN A 47 18.42 1.62 2.91
N GLU A 48 19.27 0.92 3.66
CA GLU A 48 19.38 -0.53 3.64
C GLU A 48 18.12 -1.20 4.19
N ALA A 49 17.50 -0.62 5.23
CA ALA A 49 16.25 -1.13 5.78
C ALA A 49 15.13 -1.13 4.73
N VAL A 50 15.03 -0.08 3.90
CA VAL A 50 14.06 -0.01 2.81
C VAL A 50 14.23 -1.17 1.82
N LEU A 51 15.47 -1.56 1.52
CA LEU A 51 15.77 -2.64 0.57
C LEU A 51 15.40 -4.03 1.10
N THR A 52 15.14 -4.17 2.41
CA THR A 52 14.62 -5.41 2.99
C THR A 52 13.12 -5.59 2.78
N VAL A 53 12.42 -4.54 2.36
CA VAL A 53 10.99 -4.58 2.03
C VAL A 53 10.85 -4.84 0.53
N GLU A 54 10.11 -5.89 0.18
CA GLU A 54 9.83 -6.21 -1.21
C GLU A 54 8.91 -5.14 -1.82
N ALA A 55 9.36 -4.54 -2.91
CA ALA A 55 8.57 -3.57 -3.67
C ALA A 55 7.72 -4.25 -4.72
N GLY A 56 6.48 -3.79 -4.88
CA GLY A 56 5.59 -4.22 -5.95
C GLY A 56 4.14 -4.39 -5.48
N PRO A 57 3.26 -4.83 -6.39
CA PRO A 57 1.89 -5.13 -6.05
C PRO A 57 1.83 -6.34 -5.11
N SER A 58 0.99 -6.24 -4.08
CA SER A 58 0.75 -7.29 -3.11
C SER A 58 -0.65 -7.16 -2.53
N ILE A 59 -1.23 -8.29 -2.14
CA ILE A 59 -2.39 -8.35 -1.27
C ILE A 59 -1.97 -9.07 0.01
N ALA A 60 -2.13 -8.44 1.16
CA ALA A 60 -1.70 -8.96 2.45
C ALA A 60 -0.22 -9.43 2.42
N CYS A 61 0.05 -10.70 2.69
CA CYS A 61 1.40 -11.27 2.74
C CYS A 61 1.80 -11.98 1.43
N SER A 62 1.15 -11.68 0.31
CA SER A 62 1.42 -12.36 -0.96
C SER A 62 2.64 -11.75 -1.67
N SER A 63 3.39 -12.59 -2.37
CA SER A 63 4.42 -12.12 -3.28
C SER A 63 3.79 -11.53 -4.56
N PRO A 64 4.53 -10.71 -5.32
CA PRO A 64 4.07 -10.24 -6.63
C PRO A 64 3.74 -11.37 -7.61
N VAL A 65 4.33 -12.56 -7.42
CA VAL A 65 3.99 -13.77 -8.19
C VAL A 65 2.60 -14.28 -7.81
N ALA A 66 2.32 -14.41 -6.51
CA ALA A 66 1.04 -14.88 -6.01
C ALA A 66 -0.10 -13.90 -6.34
N PHE A 67 0.17 -12.59 -6.35
CA PHE A 67 -0.76 -11.55 -6.80
C PHE A 67 -1.31 -11.83 -8.22
N ARG A 68 -0.51 -12.43 -9.10
CA ARG A 68 -0.88 -12.73 -10.50
C ARG A 68 -1.60 -14.06 -10.70
N TRP A 69 -1.74 -14.90 -9.67
CA TRP A 69 -2.41 -16.20 -9.80
C TRP A 69 -3.93 -16.07 -9.98
N SER A 70 -4.51 -14.97 -9.52
CA SER A 70 -5.94 -14.67 -9.68
C SER A 70 -6.13 -13.34 -10.39
N LYS A 71 -6.82 -13.35 -11.54
CA LYS A 71 -7.20 -12.14 -12.28
C LYS A 71 -8.12 -11.22 -11.49
N GLU A 72 -8.87 -11.76 -10.54
CA GLU A 72 -9.76 -10.97 -9.67
C GLU A 72 -8.92 -10.16 -8.68
N PHE A 73 -7.86 -10.76 -8.15
CA PHE A 73 -6.93 -10.12 -7.21
C PHE A 73 -5.95 -9.18 -7.90
N GLU A 74 -5.58 -9.44 -9.15
CA GLU A 74 -4.73 -8.53 -9.94
C GLU A 74 -5.32 -7.10 -10.06
N LYS A 75 -6.64 -6.97 -9.91
CA LYS A 75 -7.35 -5.68 -9.95
C LYS A 75 -7.62 -5.07 -8.58
N MET A 76 -7.23 -5.75 -7.50
CA MET A 76 -7.51 -5.34 -6.12
C MET A 76 -6.20 -5.02 -5.39
N ASP A 77 -5.64 -3.84 -5.67
CA ASP A 77 -4.47 -3.30 -4.96
C ASP A 77 -4.89 -2.76 -3.58
N ASP A 78 -5.09 -3.69 -2.65
CA ASP A 78 -5.27 -3.45 -1.21
C ASP A 78 -4.18 -4.22 -0.44
N PRO A 79 -3.10 -3.54 -0.02
CA PRO A 79 -2.00 -4.16 0.71
C PRO A 79 -2.45 -4.85 1.99
N SER A 80 -3.57 -4.42 2.59
CA SER A 80 -4.08 -5.03 3.82
C SER A 80 -4.90 -6.31 3.57
N GLY A 81 -5.45 -6.47 2.37
CA GLY A 81 -6.41 -7.51 2.02
C GLY A 81 -7.74 -7.44 2.80
N ARG A 82 -8.02 -6.37 3.54
CA ARG A 82 -9.23 -6.23 4.38
C ARG A 82 -10.41 -5.61 3.64
N ALA A 83 -10.15 -4.83 2.60
CA ALA A 83 -11.14 -4.11 1.81
C ALA A 83 -11.30 -4.69 0.40
N VAL A 84 -10.98 -5.98 0.22
CA VAL A 84 -11.19 -6.71 -1.05
C VAL A 84 -12.65 -7.16 -1.20
N GLY A 85 -13.13 -7.22 -2.44
CA GLY A 85 -14.55 -7.44 -2.75
C GLY A 85 -15.11 -8.80 -2.30
N VAL A 86 -14.26 -9.81 -2.08
CA VAL A 86 -14.69 -11.14 -1.64
C VAL A 86 -15.39 -11.11 -0.28
N HIS A 87 -15.04 -10.16 0.58
CA HIS A 87 -15.63 -10.03 1.93
C HIS A 87 -17.11 -9.64 1.88
N ASN A 88 -17.57 -8.99 0.80
CA ASN A 88 -18.96 -8.60 0.63
C ASN A 88 -19.90 -9.82 0.55
N GLN A 89 -19.41 -10.99 0.13
CA GLN A 89 -20.19 -12.22 0.07
C GLN A 89 -20.40 -12.86 1.45
N ALA A 90 -19.58 -12.51 2.44
CA ALA A 90 -19.67 -13.05 3.79
C ALA A 90 -20.70 -12.31 4.67
N VAL A 91 -21.10 -11.10 4.27
CA VAL A 91 -22.09 -10.30 4.99
C VAL A 91 -23.48 -10.67 4.48
N LYS A 92 -24.38 -11.12 5.37
CA LYS A 92 -25.79 -11.31 5.00
C LYS A 92 -26.38 -9.95 4.58
N PRO A 93 -27.13 -9.87 3.47
CA PRO A 93 -27.81 -8.64 3.12
C PRO A 93 -28.76 -8.26 4.26
N VAL A 94 -28.66 -7.01 4.70
CA VAL A 94 -29.55 -6.39 5.71
C VAL A 94 -30.83 -5.93 5.04
#